data_AF-A0A091AFE2-F1
#
_entry.id   AF-A0A091AFE2-F1
#
_cell.length_a   1.000
_cell.length_b   1.000
_cell.length_c   1.000
_cell.angle_alpha   90.00
_cell.angle_beta   90.00
_cell.angle_gamma   90.00
#
_symmetry.space_group_name_H-M   'P 1'
#
loop_
_entity.id
_entity.type
_entity.pdbx_description
1 polymer ?
#
loop_
_entity_poly.entity_id
_entity_poly.type
_entity_poly.pdbx_seq_one_letter_code
_entity_poly.pdbx_strand_id
1 'polypeptide(L)'
;MKITRCATKNGFTLIEIIITLVIASILGVIIFQYLGSSMVRSSDPIFRLKKSLTLQQVAENITADYKRNFTDLVGLKAKVESPSTSGYGDYTVVTSKYIKFDNFQEIDEPNTDIKKMLKVTIKNEQNETLTMLFIVP
;
A
#
# COMPACT_ATOMS: atom_id res chain seq x y z
N MET A 1 -79.26 -26.01 -4.70
CA MET A 1 -77.95 -25.94 -5.39
C MET A 1 -76.86 -25.86 -4.34
N LYS A 2 -76.16 -26.97 -4.07
CA LYS A 2 -75.11 -27.06 -3.04
C LYS A 2 -73.76 -27.02 -3.76
N ILE A 3 -73.00 -25.96 -3.56
CA ILE A 3 -71.62 -25.85 -4.05
C ILE A 3 -70.70 -26.30 -2.93
N THR A 4 -70.21 -27.54 -3.03
CA THR A 4 -69.25 -28.10 -2.08
C THR A 4 -67.85 -27.66 -2.51
N ARG A 5 -67.18 -26.82 -1.72
CA ARG A 5 -65.76 -26.50 -1.91
C ARG A 5 -64.90 -27.65 -1.36
N CYS A 6 -64.13 -28.30 -2.23
CA CYS A 6 -63.03 -29.18 -1.83
C CYS A 6 -61.88 -28.33 -1.27
N ALA A 7 -61.65 -28.42 0.04
CA ALA A 7 -60.44 -27.90 0.66
C ALA A 7 -59.35 -28.97 0.55
N THR A 8 -58.39 -28.77 -0.35
CA THR A 8 -57.17 -29.60 -0.42
C THR A 8 -56.31 -29.34 0.81
N LYS A 9 -56.22 -30.33 1.71
CA LYS A 9 -55.29 -30.33 2.84
C LYS A 9 -53.89 -30.71 2.35
N ASN A 10 -53.17 -29.76 1.76
CA ASN A 10 -51.78 -29.95 1.38
C ASN A 10 -50.90 -29.44 2.53
N GLY A 11 -50.59 -30.33 3.47
CA GLY A 11 -49.60 -30.08 4.52
C GLY A 11 -48.18 -30.41 4.04
N PHE A 12 -47.18 -29.81 4.66
CA PHE A 12 -45.77 -30.15 4.43
C PHE A 12 -45.49 -31.58 4.90
N THR A 13 -44.77 -32.35 4.09
CA THR A 13 -44.32 -33.69 4.48
C THR A 13 -43.09 -33.58 5.39
N LEU A 14 -42.92 -34.53 6.31
CA LEU A 14 -41.76 -34.57 7.21
C LEU A 14 -40.44 -34.66 6.43
N ILE A 15 -40.45 -35.38 5.32
CA ILE A 15 -39.28 -35.51 4.44
C ILE A 15 -38.94 -34.20 3.71
N GLU A 16 -39.93 -33.41 3.31
CA GLU A 16 -39.71 -32.10 2.67
C GLU A 16 -39.07 -31.09 3.62
N ILE A 17 -39.48 -31.07 4.88
CA ILE A 17 -38.86 -30.23 5.92
C ILE A 17 -37.40 -30.61 6.14
N ILE A 18 -37.09 -31.91 6.19
CA ILE A 18 -35.70 -32.37 6.37
C ILE A 18 -34.84 -32.01 5.17
N ILE A 19 -35.32 -32.26 3.95
CA ILE A 19 -34.57 -31.96 2.72
C ILE A 19 -34.31 -30.45 2.58
N THR A 20 -35.32 -29.61 2.86
CA THR A 20 -35.16 -28.14 2.77
C THR A 20 -34.19 -27.60 3.83
N LEU A 21 -34.19 -28.13 5.06
CA LEU A 21 -33.19 -27.79 6.09
C LEU A 21 -31.76 -28.20 5.70
N VAL A 22 -31.60 -29.38 5.10
CA VAL A 22 -30.30 -29.85 4.62
C VAL A 22 -29.79 -28.95 3.49
N ILE A 23 -30.64 -28.61 2.52
CA ILE A 23 -30.26 -27.71 1.43
C ILE A 23 -29.94 -26.30 1.97
N ALA A 24 -30.76 -25.78 2.90
CA ALA A 24 -30.53 -24.46 3.51
C ALA A 24 -29.22 -24.39 4.29
N SER A 25 -28.83 -25.45 5.00
CA SER A 25 -27.57 -25.49 5.75
C SER A 25 -26.35 -25.53 4.84
N ILE A 26 -26.39 -26.30 3.74
CA ILE A 26 -25.32 -26.32 2.73
C ILE A 26 -25.17 -24.94 2.09
N LEU A 27 -26.27 -24.32 1.67
CA LEU A 27 -26.25 -22.98 1.08
C LEU A 27 -25.77 -21.93 2.08
N GLY A 28 -26.17 -22.02 3.35
CA GLY A 28 -25.73 -21.11 4.41
C GLY A 28 -24.20 -21.15 4.63
N VAL A 29 -23.60 -22.35 4.61
CA VAL A 29 -22.14 -22.50 4.73
C VAL A 29 -21.40 -21.90 3.54
N ILE A 30 -21.92 -22.11 2.31
CA ILE A 30 -21.35 -21.51 1.09
C ILE A 30 -21.38 -19.97 1.20
N ILE A 31 -22.54 -19.40 1.53
CA ILE A 31 -22.73 -17.95 1.72
C ILE A 31 -21.73 -17.39 2.75
N PHE A 32 -21.56 -18.07 3.88
CA PHE A 32 -20.63 -17.66 4.94
C PHE A 32 -19.16 -17.66 4.47
N GLN A 33 -18.73 -18.70 3.75
CA GLN A 33 -17.35 -18.83 3.28
C GLN A 33 -16.98 -17.76 2.24
N TYR A 34 -17.90 -17.45 1.31
CA TYR A 34 -17.66 -16.49 0.23
C TYR A 34 -17.82 -15.03 0.67
N LEU A 35 -18.83 -14.71 1.49
CA LEU A 35 -19.05 -13.33 1.94
C LEU A 35 -18.14 -12.94 3.10
N GLY A 36 -17.82 -13.87 4.00
CA GLY A 36 -16.93 -13.60 5.15
C GLY A 36 -15.50 -13.25 4.72
N SER A 37 -14.97 -13.91 3.68
CA SER A 37 -13.63 -13.65 3.17
C SER A 37 -13.54 -12.36 2.33
N SER A 38 -14.62 -12.00 1.62
CA SER A 38 -14.67 -10.80 0.76
C SER A 38 -14.79 -9.49 1.56
N MET A 39 -15.52 -9.48 2.69
CA MET A 39 -15.58 -8.31 3.56
C MET A 39 -14.26 -8.05 4.31
N VAL A 40 -13.58 -9.11 4.77
CA VAL A 40 -12.35 -8.97 5.56
C VAL A 40 -11.13 -8.59 4.70
N ARG A 41 -11.02 -9.05 3.45
CA ARG A 41 -9.90 -8.70 2.55
C ARG A 41 -10.00 -7.31 1.92
N SER A 42 -11.12 -6.60 2.07
CA SER A 42 -11.30 -5.28 1.45
C SER A 42 -10.50 -4.17 2.13
N SER A 43 -10.07 -4.36 3.37
CA SER A 43 -9.25 -3.38 4.11
C SER A 43 -7.75 -3.46 3.80
N ASP A 44 -7.25 -4.63 3.40
CA ASP A 44 -5.83 -4.85 3.11
C ASP A 44 -5.29 -3.96 1.98
N PRO A 45 -5.96 -3.84 0.81
CA PRO A 45 -5.49 -2.95 -0.25
C PRO A 45 -5.56 -1.48 0.18
N ILE A 46 -6.57 -1.08 0.96
CA ILE A 46 -6.70 0.29 1.46
C ILE A 46 -5.54 0.63 2.42
N PHE A 47 -5.19 -0.29 3.32
CA PHE A 47 -4.08 -0.08 4.25
C PHE A 47 -2.74 0.01 3.53
N ARG A 48 -2.49 -0.86 2.55
CA ARG A 48 -1.30 -0.81 1.70
C ARG A 48 -1.23 0.50 0.91
N LEU A 49 -2.33 0.93 0.30
CA LEU A 49 -2.40 2.20 -0.42
C LEU A 49 -2.07 3.38 0.49
N LYS A 50 -2.64 3.45 1.70
CA LYS A 50 -2.30 4.50 2.66
C LYS A 50 -0.80 4.54 2.97
N LYS A 51 -0.18 3.39 3.15
CA LYS A 51 1.25 3.28 3.49
C LYS A 51 2.18 3.60 2.32
N SER A 52 1.75 3.29 1.09
CA SER A 52 2.43 3.73 -0.14
C SER A 52 2.32 5.25 -0.33
N LEU A 53 1.14 5.83 -0.09
CA LEU A 53 0.91 7.28 -0.17
C LEU A 53 1.71 8.06 0.88
N THR A 54 1.86 7.53 2.11
CA THR A 54 2.71 8.19 3.12
C THR A 54 4.18 8.20 2.69
N LEU A 55 4.68 7.13 2.08
CA LEU A 55 6.05 7.09 1.56
C LEU A 55 6.24 8.07 0.41
N GLN A 56 5.23 8.19 -0.46
CA GLN A 56 5.24 9.14 -1.56
C GLN A 56 5.19 10.60 -1.07
N GLN A 57 4.39 10.89 -0.04
CA GLN A 57 4.35 12.21 0.57
C GLN A 57 5.70 12.61 1.18
N VAL A 58 6.41 11.69 1.83
CA VAL A 58 7.78 11.92 2.33
C VAL A 58 8.71 12.29 1.17
N ALA A 59 8.64 11.57 0.06
CA ALA A 59 9.46 11.81 -1.12
C ALA A 59 9.18 13.17 -1.77
N GLU A 60 7.90 13.56 -1.83
CA GLU A 60 7.49 14.88 -2.30
C GLU A 60 8.01 15.98 -1.38
N ASN A 61 7.97 15.79 -0.06
CA ASN A 61 8.52 16.74 0.91
C ASN A 61 10.04 16.90 0.74
N ILE A 62 10.79 15.80 0.58
CA ILE A 62 12.24 15.83 0.32
C ILE A 62 12.52 16.58 -0.99
N THR A 63 11.77 16.26 -2.04
CA THR A 63 11.91 16.91 -3.35
C THR A 63 11.55 18.39 -3.28
N ALA A 64 10.55 18.77 -2.49
CA ALA A 64 10.18 20.16 -2.27
C ALA A 64 11.28 20.94 -1.53
N ASP A 65 11.94 20.33 -0.54
CA ASP A 65 13.07 20.97 0.16
C ASP A 65 14.27 21.17 -0.77
N TYR A 66 14.57 20.17 -1.59
CA TYR A 66 15.58 20.27 -2.66
C TYR A 66 15.25 21.41 -3.64
N LYS A 67 13.99 21.52 -4.08
CA LYS A 67 13.55 22.60 -4.98
C LYS A 67 13.59 24.00 -4.33
N ARG A 68 13.57 24.09 -2.99
CA ARG A 68 13.73 25.38 -2.30
C ARG A 68 15.19 25.77 -2.19
N ASN A 69 16.07 24.79 -2.00
CA ASN A 69 17.49 24.99 -1.74
C ASN A 69 18.35 24.33 -2.84
N PHE A 70 18.06 24.63 -4.12
CA PHE A 70 18.67 23.99 -5.29
C PHE A 70 20.21 23.94 -5.30
N THR A 71 20.88 24.76 -4.49
CA THR A 71 22.33 24.83 -4.37
C THR A 71 22.94 23.92 -3.30
N ASP A 72 22.16 23.30 -2.41
CA ASP A 72 22.69 22.57 -1.24
C ASP A 72 22.27 21.08 -1.19
N LEU A 73 22.97 20.22 -1.93
CA LEU A 73 22.79 18.77 -1.77
C LEU A 73 23.38 18.24 -0.46
N VAL A 74 24.30 18.99 0.17
CA VAL A 74 24.98 18.55 1.40
C VAL A 74 24.02 18.63 2.58
N GLY A 75 23.33 19.75 2.74
CA GLY A 75 22.27 19.93 3.71
C GLY A 75 21.09 18.99 3.45
N LEU A 76 20.70 18.80 2.18
CA LEU A 76 19.65 17.84 1.83
C LEU A 76 20.02 16.43 2.27
N LYS A 77 21.24 15.97 1.97
CA LYS A 77 21.73 14.66 2.40
C LYS A 77 21.69 14.50 3.91
N ALA A 78 22.24 15.47 4.66
CA ALA A 78 22.29 15.43 6.12
C ALA A 78 20.89 15.36 6.74
N LYS A 79 19.94 16.11 6.17
CA LYS A 79 18.55 16.16 6.63
C LYS A 79 17.80 14.87 6.30
N VAL A 80 18.03 14.29 5.12
CA VAL A 80 17.47 12.98 4.75
C VAL A 80 17.98 11.87 5.66
N GLU A 81 19.28 11.87 6.00
CA GLU A 81 19.91 10.91 6.92
C GLU A 81 19.45 11.05 8.38
N SER A 82 18.75 12.13 8.70
CA SER A 82 18.23 12.43 10.04
C SER A 82 16.68 12.46 10.05
N PRO A 83 16.01 11.31 9.80
CA PRO A 83 14.55 11.26 9.65
C PRO A 83 13.79 11.88 10.84
N SER A 84 14.26 11.65 12.08
CA SER A 84 13.63 12.13 13.31
C SER A 84 13.60 13.67 13.45
N THR A 85 14.48 14.39 12.76
CA THR A 85 14.57 15.86 12.82
C THR A 85 14.24 16.53 11.50
N SER A 86 14.07 15.74 10.43
CA SER A 86 13.83 16.21 9.06
C SER A 86 12.48 16.90 8.85
N GLY A 87 11.46 16.49 9.61
CA GLY A 87 10.08 16.94 9.43
C GLY A 87 9.38 16.38 8.18
N TYR A 88 9.97 15.39 7.48
CA TYR A 88 9.39 14.85 6.24
C TYR A 88 8.33 13.76 6.46
N GLY A 89 8.34 13.12 7.62
CA GLY A 89 7.47 12.02 8.00
C GLY A 89 8.26 10.77 8.42
N ASP A 90 7.57 9.64 8.56
CA ASP A 90 8.18 8.38 8.96
C ASP A 90 8.76 7.64 7.76
N TYR A 91 10.09 7.50 7.72
CA TYR A 91 10.81 6.72 6.73
C TYR A 91 12.15 6.25 7.30
N THR A 92 12.75 5.28 6.64
CA THR A 92 14.12 4.87 6.92
C THR A 92 14.97 5.00 5.67
N VAL A 93 16.21 5.45 5.84
CA VAL A 93 17.16 5.61 4.72
C VAL A 93 17.82 4.27 4.44
N VAL A 94 17.72 3.82 3.19
CA VAL A 94 18.40 2.61 2.70
C VAL A 94 19.74 2.98 2.08
N THR A 95 19.76 4.06 1.30
CA THR A 95 20.97 4.51 0.61
C THR A 95 20.92 6.02 0.49
N SER A 96 22.04 6.66 0.81
CA SER A 96 22.24 8.08 0.60
C SER A 96 23.68 8.25 0.13
N LYS A 97 23.89 8.39 -1.18
CA LYS A 97 25.22 8.41 -1.79
C LYS A 97 25.31 9.44 -2.89
N TYR A 98 26.48 10.04 -3.03
CA TYR A 98 26.80 10.82 -4.22
C TYR A 98 27.25 9.87 -5.32
N ILE A 99 26.76 10.10 -6.53
CA ILE A 99 27.09 9.27 -7.69
C ILE A 99 27.55 10.15 -8.85
N LYS A 100 28.28 9.53 -9.77
CA LYS A 100 28.52 10.08 -11.11
C LYS A 100 28.23 9.00 -12.15
N PHE A 101 27.96 9.44 -13.37
CA PHE A 101 27.92 8.56 -14.52
C PHE A 101 29.20 8.73 -15.32
N ASP A 102 29.99 7.67 -15.41
CA ASP A 102 31.16 7.60 -16.27
C ASP A 102 30.97 6.45 -17.26
N ASN A 103 31.16 6.72 -18.55
CA ASN A 103 30.93 5.77 -19.64
C ASN A 103 29.59 4.99 -19.52
N PHE A 104 28.49 5.70 -19.22
CA PHE A 104 27.15 5.15 -18.97
C PHE A 104 27.01 4.21 -17.76
N GLN A 105 28.02 4.09 -16.91
CA GLN A 105 27.99 3.30 -15.68
C GLN A 105 27.82 4.20 -14.47
N GLU A 106 26.98 3.78 -13.51
CA GLU A 106 26.87 4.45 -12.21
C GLU A 106 28.10 4.09 -11.36
N ILE A 107 28.82 5.11 -10.89
CA ILE A 107 29.98 4.95 -10.01
C ILE A 107 29.77 5.81 -8.76
N ASP A 108 30.11 5.27 -7.59
CA ASP A 108 30.12 6.02 -6.34
C ASP A 108 31.12 7.19 -6.45
N GLU A 109 30.71 8.40 -6.05
CA GLU A 109 31.56 9.60 -6.04
C GLU A 109 31.94 9.95 -4.60
N PRO A 110 33.10 9.46 -4.10
CA PRO A 110 33.55 9.75 -2.74
C PRO A 110 34.14 11.16 -2.60
N ASN A 111 34.40 11.88 -3.71
CA ASN A 111 35.03 13.19 -3.65
C ASN A 111 34.04 14.27 -3.20
N THR A 112 34.40 14.95 -2.10
CA THR A 112 33.61 16.02 -1.47
C THR A 112 33.42 17.27 -2.35
N ASP A 113 34.26 17.46 -3.37
CA ASP A 113 34.25 18.65 -4.24
C ASP A 113 33.38 18.49 -5.49
N ILE A 114 33.00 17.26 -5.86
CA ILE A 114 32.21 16.95 -7.07
C ILE A 114 30.84 16.37 -6.66
N LYS A 115 30.12 17.07 -5.78
CA LYS A 115 28.78 16.66 -5.33
C LYS A 115 27.68 17.12 -6.28
N LYS A 116 27.73 16.68 -7.54
CA LYS A 116 26.75 17.11 -8.55
C LYS A 116 25.47 16.28 -8.55
N MET A 117 25.53 15.02 -8.09
CA MET A 117 24.37 14.13 -8.09
C MET A 117 24.25 13.38 -6.76
N LEU A 118 23.08 13.40 -6.17
CA LEU A 118 22.74 12.71 -4.92
C LEU A 118 21.65 11.68 -5.21
N LYS A 119 21.97 10.41 -4.96
CA LYS A 119 21.03 9.29 -4.99
C LYS A 119 20.55 9.00 -3.58
N VAL A 120 19.24 9.09 -3.39
CA VAL A 120 18.57 8.82 -2.12
C VAL A 120 17.57 7.70 -2.32
N THR A 121 17.67 6.65 -1.51
CA THR A 121 16.69 5.57 -1.43
C THR A 121 16.13 5.52 -0.02
N ILE A 122 14.83 5.69 0.09
CA ILE A 122 14.08 5.58 1.35
C ILE A 122 13.19 4.34 1.33
N LYS A 123 12.86 3.80 2.50
CA LYS A 123 11.89 2.71 2.64
C LYS A 123 10.87 2.97 3.75
N ASN A 124 9.71 2.37 3.61
CA ASN A 124 8.68 2.31 4.66
C ASN A 124 8.79 1.00 5.48
N GLU A 125 7.90 0.86 6.48
CA GLU A 125 7.78 -0.33 7.34
C GLU A 125 7.42 -1.62 6.60
N GLN A 126 6.90 -1.52 5.37
CA GLN A 126 6.52 -2.65 4.52
C GLN A 126 7.62 -3.04 3.52
N ASN A 127 8.83 -2.49 3.71
CA ASN A 127 9.97 -2.64 2.81
C ASN A 127 9.72 -2.12 1.38
N GLU A 128 8.69 -1.29 1.17
CA GLU A 128 8.54 -0.56 -0.09
C GLU A 128 9.63 0.48 -0.16
N THR A 129 10.36 0.53 -1.28
CA THR A 129 11.47 1.44 -1.50
C THR A 129 11.11 2.47 -2.54
N LEU A 130 11.59 3.70 -2.35
CA LEU A 130 11.51 4.75 -3.34
C LEU A 130 12.88 5.38 -3.51
N THR A 131 13.33 5.48 -4.76
CA THR A 131 14.62 6.07 -5.11
C THR A 131 14.39 7.39 -5.83
N MET A 132 15.08 8.42 -5.37
CA MET A 132 15.10 9.77 -5.93
C MET A 132 16.52 10.12 -6.34
N LEU A 133 16.64 10.84 -7.45
CA LEU A 133 17.90 11.36 -7.95
C LEU A 133 17.82 12.89 -8.00
N PHE A 134 18.72 13.54 -7.28
CA PHE A 134 18.85 15.00 -7.25
C PHE A 134 20.14 15.41 -7.95
N ILE A 135 20.08 16.43 -8.81
CA ILE A 135 21.23 16.92 -9.57
C ILE A 135 21.41 18.42 -9.35
N VAL A 136 22.61 18.96 -9.39
CA VAL A 136 22.81 20.42 -9.45
C VAL A 136 23.38 20.78 -10.81
N PRO A 137 22.75 21.73 -11.54
CA PRO A 137 23.21 22.14 -12.86
C PRO A 137 24.63 22.73 -12.84
#